data_AF-A0A834UTI6-F1
#
_entry.id   AF-A0A834UTI6-F1
#
_cell.length_a   1.000
_cell.length_b   1.000
_cell.length_c   1.000
_cell.angle_alpha   90.00
_cell.angle_beta   90.00
_cell.angle_gamma   90.00
#
_symmetry.space_group_name_H-M   'P 1'
#
loop_
_entity.id
_entity.type
_entity.pdbx_description
1 polymer ?
#
loop_
_entity_poly.entity_id
_entity_poly.type
_entity_poly.pdbx_seq_one_letter_code
_entity_poly.pdbx_strand_id
1 'polypeptide(L)'
;MLELKLAMYIDFPPHMNPGILVTCADDIELYSIGEFEYINFDKPGFTALAHPSSVKVGTTHGVFILNPLNSLKHRDLEYRCCHCFLHKPSIEEMHQFNAVCRPGNFCQQEFARGDTAYLQLDREYVYTDSVFYMDHKSAKKLLAFYEEIGTLNCEIDAYGDFLQALGPGATIEYTRNTSNVTKEESELVDMRQRIFHLLKGTSLNVVVLNNSKFYHIGTTEEYLFHFTSESSLKSELGFQSIAFSILPDIPECSRKASCIIQSILDLRSSMAPGSIVEYSRLGPDVFVGENCFISNSYIITKAVVPAYSFVCSLSLKVNGHLAYSTMAFGVQDNLKNNVKTLLDVKLLQFFGVSFLSCLDIWNLKITEELFSGNKTHLSLWTARIFPVCCCLSESVITSLKMLDAIKNNSPFSLNSYKLFSIEEMLAYKDVEDMIAYREQIFLEISVNKKQSDLEIP
;
A
#
# COMPACT_ATOMS: atom_id res chain seq x y z
N MET A 1 -11.21 1.63 -1.18
CA MET A 1 -10.34 0.70 -1.95
C MET A 1 -11.06 -0.57 -2.36
N LEU A 2 -11.48 -1.44 -1.42
CA LEU A 2 -12.18 -2.69 -1.79
C LEU A 2 -13.42 -2.46 -2.69
N GLU A 3 -14.29 -1.53 -2.32
CA GLU A 3 -15.50 -1.21 -3.12
C GLU A 3 -15.15 -0.73 -4.53
N LEU A 4 -14.08 0.07 -4.66
CA LEU A 4 -13.59 0.54 -5.96
C LEU A 4 -13.07 -0.63 -6.79
N LYS A 5 -12.26 -1.53 -6.22
CA LYS A 5 -11.80 -2.76 -6.88
C LYS A 5 -12.97 -3.62 -7.37
N LEU A 6 -13.99 -3.81 -6.53
CA LEU A 6 -15.19 -4.56 -6.91
C LEU A 6 -15.96 -3.88 -8.04
N ALA A 7 -16.07 -2.55 -8.03
CA ALA A 7 -16.69 -1.79 -9.11
C ALA A 7 -15.90 -1.89 -10.42
N MET A 8 -14.56 -1.84 -10.35
CA MET A 8 -13.69 -1.96 -11.52
C MET A 8 -13.77 -3.34 -12.18
N TYR A 9 -13.94 -4.40 -11.38
CA TYR A 9 -14.00 -5.78 -11.87
C TYR A 9 -15.43 -6.31 -11.99
N ILE A 10 -16.43 -5.43 -12.00
CA ILE A 10 -17.85 -5.81 -12.02
C ILE A 10 -18.21 -6.67 -13.25
N ASP A 11 -17.47 -6.52 -14.35
CA ASP A 11 -17.66 -7.23 -15.60
C ASP A 11 -16.94 -8.59 -15.66
N PHE A 12 -16.11 -8.94 -14.66
CA PHE A 12 -15.38 -10.21 -14.68
C PHE A 12 -16.28 -11.43 -14.41
N PRO A 13 -17.15 -11.45 -13.37
CA PRO A 13 -17.90 -12.65 -12.99
C PRO A 13 -18.70 -13.34 -14.11
N PRO A 14 -19.38 -12.62 -15.04
CA PRO A 14 -20.07 -13.26 -16.17
C PRO A 14 -19.16 -14.02 -17.15
N HIS A 15 -17.88 -13.67 -17.18
CA HIS A 15 -16.86 -14.23 -18.09
C HIS A 15 -15.82 -15.09 -17.36
N MET A 16 -16.12 -15.49 -16.11
CA MET A 16 -15.27 -16.33 -15.27
C MET A 16 -15.83 -17.75 -15.15
N ASN A 17 -15.01 -18.73 -15.48
CA ASN A 17 -15.26 -20.10 -15.02
C ASN A 17 -15.05 -20.20 -13.50
N PRO A 18 -15.50 -21.30 -12.85
CA PRO A 18 -15.19 -21.52 -11.44
C PRO A 18 -13.68 -21.49 -11.17
N GLY A 19 -13.27 -20.71 -10.18
CA GLY A 19 -11.87 -20.49 -9.83
C GLY A 19 -11.70 -19.43 -8.74
N ILE A 20 -10.48 -18.91 -8.60
CA ILE A 20 -10.12 -17.90 -7.59
C ILE A 20 -9.43 -16.73 -8.29
N LEU A 21 -9.92 -15.51 -8.07
CA LEU A 21 -9.28 -14.27 -8.51
C LEU A 21 -8.44 -13.70 -7.36
N VAL A 22 -7.19 -13.31 -7.66
CA VAL A 22 -6.23 -12.73 -6.73
C VAL A 22 -5.82 -11.36 -7.27
N THR A 23 -6.06 -10.32 -6.47
CA THR A 23 -5.73 -8.92 -6.76
C THR A 23 -5.07 -8.31 -5.52
N CYS A 24 -4.16 -7.36 -5.71
CA CYS A 24 -3.63 -6.59 -4.61
C CYS A 24 -4.53 -5.39 -4.25
N ALA A 25 -4.26 -4.79 -3.10
CA ALA A 25 -5.13 -3.79 -2.49
C ALA A 25 -4.63 -2.35 -2.68
N ASP A 26 -3.44 -2.22 -3.26
CA ASP A 26 -2.60 -1.03 -3.32
C ASP A 26 -2.34 -0.53 -4.75
N ASP A 27 -3.08 -1.05 -5.74
CA ASP A 27 -3.08 -0.56 -7.10
C ASP A 27 -4.50 -0.27 -7.61
N ILE A 28 -4.58 0.49 -8.70
CA ILE A 28 -5.81 0.78 -9.44
C ILE A 28 -5.47 0.68 -10.93
N GLU A 29 -6.17 -0.20 -11.63
CA GLU A 29 -6.03 -0.44 -13.07
C GLU A 29 -7.23 0.11 -13.84
N LEU A 30 -7.01 1.15 -14.63
CA LEU A 30 -8.02 1.64 -15.56
C LEU A 30 -7.69 1.10 -16.94
N TYR A 31 -8.67 0.55 -17.65
CA TYR A 31 -8.47 0.02 -18.98
C TYR A 31 -9.64 0.31 -19.87
N SER A 32 -9.36 0.45 -21.16
CA SER A 32 -10.35 0.55 -22.22
C SER A 32 -10.16 -0.61 -23.17
N ILE A 33 -11.25 -1.31 -23.47
CA ILE A 33 -11.31 -2.39 -24.44
C ILE A 33 -12.38 -2.07 -25.48
N GLY A 34 -12.39 -2.77 -26.61
CA GLY A 34 -13.42 -2.53 -27.63
C GLY A 34 -14.84 -2.75 -27.09
N GLU A 35 -15.82 -2.02 -27.62
CA GLU A 35 -17.24 -2.04 -27.19
C GLU A 35 -17.86 -3.46 -27.09
N PHE A 36 -17.34 -4.40 -27.90
CA PHE A 36 -17.81 -5.79 -27.96
C PHE A 36 -16.76 -6.80 -27.49
N GLU A 37 -15.70 -6.34 -26.82
CA GLU A 37 -14.66 -7.19 -26.26
C GLU A 37 -14.89 -7.43 -24.77
N TYR A 38 -14.50 -8.62 -24.30
CA TYR A 38 -14.63 -9.01 -22.90
C TYR A 38 -13.36 -9.73 -22.44
N ILE A 39 -13.00 -9.54 -21.17
CA ILE A 39 -11.92 -10.28 -20.51
C ILE A 39 -12.49 -11.63 -20.07
N ASN A 40 -11.98 -12.72 -20.64
CA ASN A 40 -12.44 -14.08 -20.39
C ASN A 40 -11.43 -14.82 -19.51
N PHE A 41 -11.92 -15.40 -18.43
CA PHE A 41 -11.17 -16.29 -17.54
C PHE A 41 -11.61 -17.74 -17.77
N ASP A 42 -11.53 -18.17 -19.04
CA ASP A 42 -12.04 -19.46 -19.51
C ASP A 42 -10.92 -20.50 -19.77
N LYS A 43 -9.66 -20.07 -19.74
CA LYS A 43 -8.49 -20.91 -20.04
C LYS A 43 -8.05 -21.74 -18.83
N PRO A 44 -7.52 -22.95 -19.05
CA PRO A 44 -6.97 -23.76 -17.99
C PRO A 44 -5.69 -23.15 -17.40
N GLY A 45 -5.42 -23.45 -16.13
CA GLY A 45 -4.28 -22.93 -15.41
C GLY A 45 -4.53 -21.54 -14.83
N PHE A 46 -3.59 -20.63 -15.06
CA PHE A 46 -3.65 -19.26 -14.57
C PHE A 46 -3.90 -18.29 -15.73
N THR A 47 -4.66 -17.23 -15.48
CA THR A 47 -4.87 -16.12 -16.42
C THR A 47 -4.58 -14.81 -15.69
N ALA A 48 -3.53 -14.10 -16.11
CA ALA A 48 -3.13 -12.82 -15.52
C ALA A 48 -3.44 -11.65 -16.46
N LEU A 49 -3.67 -10.46 -15.89
CA LEU A 49 -3.74 -9.22 -16.65
C LEU A 49 -2.37 -8.56 -16.72
N ALA A 50 -2.06 -7.97 -17.86
CA ALA A 50 -0.79 -7.32 -18.12
C ALA A 50 -0.98 -5.89 -18.62
N HIS A 51 -0.23 -4.96 -18.03
CA HIS A 51 -0.36 -3.53 -18.27
C HIS A 51 0.98 -2.94 -18.77
N PRO A 52 0.99 -2.07 -19.78
CA PRO A 52 2.20 -1.36 -20.16
C PRO A 52 2.59 -0.38 -19.04
N SER A 53 3.78 -0.57 -18.50
CA SER A 53 4.33 0.20 -17.40
C SER A 53 5.76 0.65 -17.70
N SER A 54 6.21 1.69 -17.02
CA SER A 54 7.61 2.11 -17.14
C SER A 54 8.55 1.01 -16.63
N VAL A 55 9.77 0.99 -17.16
CA VAL A 55 10.82 0.05 -16.70
C VAL A 55 11.07 0.23 -15.20
N LYS A 56 10.90 1.44 -14.67
CA LYS A 56 11.02 1.71 -13.23
C LYS A 56 9.95 1.00 -12.41
N VAL A 57 8.68 1.03 -12.85
CA VAL A 57 7.59 0.30 -12.17
C VAL A 57 7.83 -1.22 -12.20
N GLY A 58 8.42 -1.73 -13.29
CA GLY A 58 8.84 -3.13 -13.38
C GLY A 58 9.82 -3.59 -12.29
N THR A 59 10.56 -2.67 -11.65
CA THR A 59 11.46 -3.03 -10.53
C THR A 59 10.74 -3.30 -9.21
N THR A 60 9.47 -2.89 -9.09
CA THR A 60 8.67 -3.07 -7.88
C THR A 60 7.49 -4.02 -8.08
N HIS A 61 7.25 -4.46 -9.33
CA HIS A 61 6.16 -5.35 -9.72
C HIS A 61 6.69 -6.57 -10.46
N GLY A 62 5.82 -7.53 -10.73
CA GLY A 62 6.08 -8.63 -11.63
C GLY A 62 6.12 -8.18 -13.09
N VAL A 63 6.92 -8.86 -13.90
CA VAL A 63 7.10 -8.55 -15.33
C VAL A 63 6.92 -9.82 -16.16
N PHE A 64 6.04 -9.75 -17.16
CA PHE A 64 5.79 -10.87 -18.07
C PHE A 64 6.77 -10.88 -19.24
N ILE A 65 7.42 -12.02 -19.47
CA ILE A 65 8.14 -12.30 -20.72
C ILE A 65 7.16 -12.93 -21.69
N LEU A 66 6.63 -12.13 -22.62
CA LEU A 66 5.65 -12.59 -23.59
C LEU A 66 6.37 -13.19 -24.81
N ASN A 67 5.81 -14.27 -25.37
CA ASN A 67 6.33 -14.81 -26.63
C ASN A 67 6.27 -13.74 -27.75
N PRO A 68 6.97 -13.87 -28.89
CA PRO A 68 6.81 -12.95 -30.01
C PRO A 68 5.41 -13.03 -30.65
N LEU A 69 4.91 -11.91 -31.18
CA LEU A 69 3.62 -11.83 -31.87
C LEU A 69 3.84 -11.99 -33.37
N ASN A 70 3.11 -12.91 -34.00
CA ASN A 70 3.13 -13.07 -35.47
C ASN A 70 2.19 -12.08 -36.19
N SER A 71 1.44 -11.25 -35.45
CA SER A 71 0.47 -10.28 -36.01
C SER A 71 1.04 -8.87 -36.05
N LEU A 72 0.77 -8.18 -37.16
CA LEU A 72 1.14 -6.78 -37.41
C LEU A 72 0.15 -5.75 -36.83
N LYS A 73 -0.97 -6.18 -36.24
CA LYS A 73 -1.99 -5.28 -35.70
C LYS A 73 -1.96 -5.29 -34.17
N HIS A 74 -1.70 -4.12 -33.61
CA HIS A 74 -1.85 -3.85 -32.18
C HIS A 74 -3.35 -3.71 -31.85
N ARG A 75 -3.81 -4.39 -30.80
CA ARG A 75 -5.18 -4.26 -30.29
C ARG A 75 -5.16 -3.78 -28.85
N ASP A 76 -6.24 -3.17 -28.41
CA ASP A 76 -6.40 -2.75 -27.00
C ASP A 76 -6.36 -3.95 -26.05
N LEU A 77 -6.94 -5.08 -26.46
CA LEU A 77 -6.93 -6.35 -25.74
C LEU A 77 -6.32 -7.48 -26.57
N GLU A 78 -5.35 -8.21 -26.00
CA GLU A 78 -4.67 -9.33 -26.65
C GLU A 78 -4.44 -10.51 -25.70
N TYR A 79 -4.80 -11.73 -26.12
CA TYR A 79 -4.44 -12.94 -25.38
C TYR A 79 -3.08 -13.45 -25.85
N ARG A 80 -2.11 -13.50 -24.94
CA ARG A 80 -0.72 -13.83 -25.22
C ARG A 80 -0.25 -15.00 -24.36
N CYS A 81 0.60 -15.85 -24.96
CA CYS A 81 1.32 -16.86 -24.21
C CYS A 81 2.53 -16.21 -23.53
N CYS A 82 2.69 -16.50 -22.24
CA CYS A 82 3.85 -16.07 -21.46
C CYS A 82 4.92 -17.17 -21.45
N HIS A 83 6.16 -16.79 -21.72
CA HIS A 83 7.32 -17.67 -21.60
C HIS A 83 7.67 -17.92 -20.13
N CYS A 84 7.82 -16.84 -19.36
CA CYS A 84 8.04 -16.86 -17.92
C CYS A 84 7.68 -15.50 -17.30
N PHE A 85 7.58 -15.49 -15.98
CA PHE A 85 7.32 -14.31 -15.16
C PHE A 85 8.54 -14.01 -14.30
N LEU A 86 8.93 -12.74 -14.23
CA LEU A 86 10.00 -12.25 -13.35
C LEU A 86 9.37 -11.47 -12.20
N HIS A 87 9.68 -11.79 -10.95
CA HIS A 87 9.11 -11.06 -9.81
C HIS A 87 10.08 -9.99 -9.30
N LYS A 88 9.69 -8.71 -9.45
CA LYS A 88 10.47 -7.53 -9.05
C LYS A 88 11.92 -7.56 -9.57
N PRO A 89 12.11 -7.77 -10.90
CA PRO A 89 13.44 -7.87 -11.50
C PRO A 89 14.20 -6.54 -11.46
N SER A 90 15.52 -6.63 -11.56
CA SER A 90 16.36 -5.48 -11.88
C SER A 90 16.12 -5.02 -13.33
N ILE A 91 16.53 -3.78 -13.64
CA ILE A 91 16.45 -3.24 -15.00
C ILE A 91 17.31 -4.08 -15.95
N GLU A 92 18.49 -4.50 -15.51
CA GLU A 92 19.41 -5.35 -16.24
C GLU A 92 18.80 -6.72 -16.55
N GLU A 93 18.12 -7.33 -15.57
CA GLU A 93 17.39 -8.58 -15.76
C GLU A 93 16.27 -8.41 -16.81
N MET A 94 15.48 -7.33 -16.74
CA MET A 94 14.45 -7.05 -17.75
C MET A 94 15.03 -6.97 -19.17
N HIS A 95 16.20 -6.35 -19.36
CA HIS A 95 16.88 -6.34 -20.66
C HIS A 95 17.44 -7.71 -21.05
N GLN A 96 18.07 -8.42 -20.13
CA GLN A 96 18.67 -9.74 -20.38
C GLN A 96 17.63 -10.77 -20.82
N PHE A 97 16.44 -10.72 -20.22
CA PHE A 97 15.31 -11.60 -20.56
C PHE A 97 14.46 -11.07 -21.73
N ASN A 98 14.86 -9.97 -22.38
CA ASN A 98 14.11 -9.32 -23.46
C ASN A 98 12.66 -8.96 -23.08
N ALA A 99 12.43 -8.57 -21.82
CA ALA A 99 11.14 -8.10 -21.33
C ALA A 99 10.80 -6.69 -21.88
N VAL A 100 11.84 -5.89 -22.11
CA VAL A 100 11.71 -4.49 -22.48
C VAL A 100 11.22 -4.34 -23.91
N CYS A 101 10.04 -3.74 -24.06
CA CYS A 101 9.41 -3.44 -25.32
C CYS A 101 9.76 -2.01 -25.75
N ARG A 102 9.95 -1.79 -27.05
CA ARG A 102 10.13 -0.47 -27.65
C ARG A 102 8.94 -0.16 -28.53
N PRO A 103 8.33 1.04 -28.44
CA PRO A 103 7.37 1.46 -29.43
C PRO A 103 8.06 1.41 -30.80
N GLY A 104 7.52 0.61 -31.73
CA GLY A 104 7.87 0.78 -33.15
C GLY A 104 7.47 2.20 -33.62
N ASN A 105 7.77 2.57 -34.88
CA ASN A 105 7.35 3.84 -35.50
C ASN A 105 5.81 3.94 -35.67
N PHE A 106 5.05 3.69 -34.62
CA PHE A 106 3.61 3.75 -34.55
C PHE A 106 3.25 4.92 -33.64
N CYS A 107 2.25 5.68 -34.10
CA CYS A 107 1.96 7.03 -33.69
C CYS A 107 1.95 7.22 -32.16
N GLN A 108 2.64 8.26 -31.71
CA GLN A 108 2.50 8.90 -30.40
C GLN A 108 1.10 9.52 -30.22
N GLN A 109 0.03 8.83 -30.64
CA GLN A 109 -1.31 9.19 -30.27
C GLN A 109 -1.61 8.44 -28.98
N GLU A 110 -1.36 9.16 -27.88
CA GLU A 110 -2.00 8.92 -26.60
C GLU A 110 -1.72 7.52 -26.00
N PHE A 111 -0.45 7.26 -25.69
CA PHE A 111 -0.21 6.60 -24.39
C PHE A 111 -0.88 7.52 -23.38
N ALA A 112 -2.02 7.07 -22.86
CA ALA A 112 -2.88 7.87 -22.04
C ALA A 112 -2.04 8.34 -20.84
N ARG A 113 -1.69 9.63 -20.84
CA ARG A 113 -0.86 10.26 -19.81
C ARG A 113 -1.56 10.04 -18.48
N GLY A 114 -1.13 9.05 -17.70
CA GLY A 114 -1.18 9.16 -16.26
C GLY A 114 -0.15 10.22 -15.87
N ASP A 115 -0.42 11.00 -14.82
CA ASP A 115 0.43 12.12 -14.40
C ASP A 115 1.81 11.65 -13.95
N THR A 116 2.65 11.39 -14.93
CA THR A 116 4.09 11.27 -14.82
C THR A 116 4.68 12.66 -15.01
N ALA A 117 4.41 13.56 -14.05
CA ALA A 117 5.22 14.77 -13.89
C ALA A 117 6.68 14.44 -13.48
N TYR A 118 7.02 13.14 -13.33
CA TYR A 118 8.35 12.62 -13.05
C TYR A 118 8.98 11.74 -14.14
N LEU A 119 8.36 11.52 -15.30
CA LEU A 119 8.99 10.71 -16.36
C LEU A 119 8.96 11.46 -17.70
N GLN A 120 10.15 11.88 -18.16
CA GLN A 120 10.43 11.94 -19.60
C GLN A 120 9.94 10.63 -20.23
N LEU A 121 9.28 10.70 -21.39
CA LEU A 121 8.83 9.50 -22.11
C LEU A 121 10.01 8.52 -22.26
N ASP A 122 10.03 7.47 -21.45
CA ASP A 122 10.91 6.35 -21.67
C ASP A 122 10.50 5.73 -23.01
N ARG A 123 11.49 5.58 -23.91
CA ARG A 123 11.32 4.90 -25.22
C ARG A 123 11.09 3.39 -25.06
N GLU A 124 10.89 2.94 -23.84
CA GLU A 124 10.93 1.57 -23.38
C GLU A 124 9.87 1.37 -22.31
N TYR A 125 9.15 0.25 -22.39
CA TYR A 125 8.13 -0.15 -21.42
C TYR A 125 8.19 -1.65 -21.19
N VAL A 126 7.56 -2.12 -20.12
CA VAL A 126 7.40 -3.54 -19.80
C VAL A 126 5.95 -3.86 -19.50
N TYR A 127 5.58 -5.13 -19.56
CA TYR A 127 4.24 -5.57 -19.18
C TYR A 127 4.24 -6.07 -17.74
N THR A 128 3.60 -5.30 -16.85
CA THR A 128 3.52 -5.62 -15.42
C THR A 128 2.22 -6.30 -15.03
N ASP A 129 2.25 -7.06 -13.94
CA ASP A 129 1.09 -7.70 -13.33
C ASP A 129 0.26 -6.74 -12.47
N SER A 130 -0.94 -7.20 -12.15
CA SER A 130 -1.92 -6.51 -11.31
C SER A 130 -2.87 -7.52 -10.64
N VAL A 131 -3.49 -8.38 -11.45
CA VAL A 131 -4.46 -9.39 -11.02
C VAL A 131 -4.24 -10.69 -11.80
N PHE A 132 -4.46 -11.81 -11.13
CA PHE A 132 -4.51 -13.11 -11.78
C PHE A 132 -5.64 -13.99 -11.27
N TYR A 133 -6.13 -14.84 -12.15
CA TYR A 133 -7.13 -15.85 -11.90
C TYR A 133 -6.50 -17.24 -11.94
N MET A 134 -6.91 -18.11 -11.02
CA MET A 134 -6.60 -19.52 -10.98
C MET A 134 -7.85 -20.33 -11.30
N ASP A 135 -7.78 -21.20 -12.30
CA ASP A 135 -8.88 -22.11 -12.58
C ASP A 135 -9.14 -23.07 -11.40
N HIS A 136 -10.37 -23.60 -11.32
CA HIS A 136 -10.77 -24.53 -10.26
C HIS A 136 -9.80 -25.70 -10.06
N LYS A 137 -9.22 -26.21 -11.15
CA LYS A 137 -8.28 -27.33 -11.09
C LYS A 137 -6.97 -26.94 -10.40
N SER A 138 -6.43 -25.78 -10.72
CA SER A 138 -5.19 -25.26 -10.13
C SER A 138 -5.42 -24.84 -8.67
N ALA A 139 -6.54 -24.17 -8.38
CA ALA A 139 -6.94 -23.86 -7.01
C ALA A 139 -7.06 -25.12 -6.14
N LYS A 140 -7.69 -26.18 -6.65
CA LYS A 140 -7.77 -27.47 -5.95
C LYS A 140 -6.40 -28.14 -5.71
N LYS A 141 -5.45 -28.00 -6.64
CA LYS A 141 -4.08 -28.52 -6.42
C LYS A 141 -3.41 -27.82 -5.24
N LEU A 142 -3.50 -26.49 -5.18
CA LEU A 142 -2.95 -25.70 -4.09
C LEU A 142 -3.64 -26.01 -2.76
N LEU A 143 -4.96 -26.17 -2.76
CA LEU A 143 -5.70 -26.57 -1.56
C LEU A 143 -5.28 -27.96 -1.06
N ALA A 144 -5.22 -28.96 -1.95
CA ALA A 144 -4.79 -30.31 -1.58
C ALA A 144 -3.35 -30.32 -1.04
N PHE A 145 -2.47 -29.50 -1.61
CA PHE A 145 -1.11 -29.32 -1.11
C PHE A 145 -1.11 -28.70 0.30
N TYR A 146 -1.92 -27.66 0.54
CA TYR A 146 -2.06 -27.07 1.87
C TYR A 146 -2.59 -28.08 2.89
N GLU A 147 -3.59 -28.89 2.51
CA GLU A 147 -4.14 -29.95 3.36
C GLU A 147 -3.10 -31.04 3.69
N GLU A 148 -2.15 -31.32 2.79
CA GLU A 148 -1.05 -32.26 3.01
C GLU A 148 0.01 -31.72 3.99
N ILE A 149 0.40 -30.46 3.85
CA ILE A 149 1.47 -29.86 4.66
C ILE A 149 1.00 -29.33 6.00
N GLY A 150 -0.29 -29.00 6.13
CA GLY A 150 -0.86 -28.38 7.32
C GLY A 150 -0.46 -26.90 7.45
N THR A 151 -0.17 -26.48 8.67
CA THR A 151 0.14 -25.07 8.98
C THR A 151 1.43 -24.63 8.29
N LEU A 152 1.37 -23.47 7.61
CA LEU A 152 2.54 -22.83 7.01
C LEU A 152 3.40 -22.16 8.10
N ASN A 153 4.70 -22.42 8.07
CA ASN A 153 5.69 -21.80 8.97
C ASN A 153 6.47 -20.66 8.32
N CYS A 154 6.17 -20.32 7.06
CA CYS A 154 6.84 -19.27 6.31
C CYS A 154 5.84 -18.48 5.46
N GLU A 155 6.21 -17.25 5.11
CA GLU A 155 5.42 -16.39 4.23
C GLU A 155 5.63 -16.78 2.77
N ILE A 156 4.53 -17.01 2.05
CA ILE A 156 4.52 -17.36 0.62
C ILE A 156 3.89 -16.19 -0.16
N ASP A 157 4.60 -15.70 -1.17
CA ASP A 157 4.15 -14.60 -2.01
C ASP A 157 3.29 -15.14 -3.16
N ALA A 158 2.04 -14.70 -3.28
CA ALA A 158 1.15 -15.22 -4.31
C ALA A 158 1.66 -14.97 -5.74
N TYR A 159 2.32 -13.84 -6.00
CA TYR A 159 2.85 -13.50 -7.33
C TYR A 159 4.24 -14.11 -7.51
N GLY A 160 5.12 -13.91 -6.54
CA GLY A 160 6.50 -14.39 -6.53
C GLY A 160 6.61 -15.90 -6.48
N ASP A 161 5.73 -16.62 -5.78
CA ASP A 161 5.84 -18.06 -5.62
C ASP A 161 4.88 -18.85 -6.51
N PHE A 162 3.73 -18.29 -6.90
CA PHE A 162 2.84 -18.97 -7.84
C PHE A 162 3.16 -18.62 -9.29
N LEU A 163 3.23 -17.34 -9.68
CA LEU A 163 3.40 -16.98 -11.10
C LEU A 163 4.80 -17.32 -11.63
N GLN A 164 5.87 -17.17 -10.85
CA GLN A 164 7.23 -17.54 -11.27
C GLN A 164 7.38 -19.04 -11.54
N ALA A 165 6.54 -19.89 -10.94
CA ALA A 165 6.54 -21.33 -11.18
C ALA A 165 5.89 -21.74 -12.52
N LEU A 166 5.29 -20.80 -13.25
CA LEU A 166 4.48 -21.06 -14.42
C LEU A 166 5.17 -20.65 -15.72
N GLY A 167 4.71 -21.26 -16.82
CA GLY A 167 5.24 -21.04 -18.15
C GLY A 167 6.41 -21.96 -18.50
N PRO A 168 6.70 -22.15 -19.80
CA PRO A 168 7.73 -23.08 -20.27
C PRO A 168 9.16 -22.66 -19.89
N GLY A 169 9.39 -21.38 -19.61
CA GLY A 169 10.69 -20.83 -19.20
C GLY A 169 10.91 -20.78 -17.69
N ALA A 170 9.97 -21.26 -16.86
CA ALA A 170 10.09 -21.22 -15.41
C ALA A 170 11.26 -22.07 -14.91
N THR A 171 12.10 -21.48 -14.06
CA THR A 171 13.24 -22.15 -13.42
C THR A 171 13.05 -22.19 -11.91
N ILE A 172 13.70 -23.14 -11.24
CA ILE A 172 13.64 -23.26 -9.77
C ILE A 172 14.50 -22.21 -9.04
N GLU A 173 15.29 -21.44 -9.78
CA GLU A 173 16.34 -20.58 -9.21
C GLU A 173 15.79 -19.46 -8.33
N TYR A 174 14.60 -18.92 -8.67
CA TYR A 174 13.95 -17.88 -7.88
C TYR A 174 13.66 -18.30 -6.43
N THR A 175 13.51 -19.61 -6.17
CA THR A 175 13.17 -20.12 -4.84
C THR A 175 14.22 -19.77 -3.78
N ARG A 176 15.44 -19.46 -4.21
CA ARG A 176 16.56 -19.04 -3.36
C ARG A 176 16.72 -17.52 -3.25
N ASN A 177 15.92 -16.75 -3.99
CA ASN A 177 15.96 -15.30 -3.92
C ASN A 177 15.23 -14.81 -2.66
N THR A 178 15.98 -14.24 -1.73
CA THR A 178 15.46 -13.68 -0.47
C THR A 178 15.39 -12.16 -0.47
N SER A 179 15.69 -11.48 -1.58
CA SER A 179 15.72 -10.01 -1.65
C SER A 179 14.39 -9.34 -1.25
N ASN A 180 13.27 -10.02 -1.52
CA ASN A 180 11.91 -9.54 -1.28
C ASN A 180 11.23 -10.22 -0.07
N VAL A 181 11.98 -10.97 0.74
CA VAL A 181 11.46 -11.73 1.89
C VAL A 181 11.58 -10.88 3.15
N THR A 182 10.48 -10.75 3.90
CA THR A 182 10.41 -10.00 5.16
C THR A 182 11.00 -10.77 6.34
N LYS A 183 10.89 -12.10 6.34
CA LYS A 183 11.41 -13.04 7.36
C LYS A 183 12.04 -14.25 6.68
N GLU A 184 13.36 -14.36 6.76
CA GLU A 184 14.09 -15.53 6.26
C GLU A 184 13.88 -16.73 7.19
N GLU A 185 12.83 -17.50 6.94
CA GLU A 185 12.56 -18.73 7.66
C GLU A 185 13.33 -19.89 7.02
N SER A 186 13.86 -20.80 7.85
CA SER A 186 14.72 -21.91 7.39
C SER A 186 14.01 -22.85 6.42
N GLU A 187 12.68 -22.92 6.46
CA GLU A 187 11.83 -23.77 5.62
C GLU A 187 11.39 -23.08 4.32
N LEU A 188 11.63 -21.78 4.15
CA LEU A 188 11.09 -21.00 3.04
C LEU A 188 11.53 -21.55 1.68
N VAL A 189 12.83 -21.81 1.53
CA VAL A 189 13.38 -22.31 0.25
C VAL A 189 12.80 -23.68 -0.10
N ASP A 190 12.68 -24.58 0.89
CA ASP A 190 12.07 -25.90 0.68
C ASP A 190 10.60 -25.77 0.25
N MET A 191 9.82 -24.95 0.97
CA MET A 191 8.42 -24.72 0.65
C MET A 191 8.23 -24.15 -0.76
N ARG A 192 9.02 -23.14 -1.14
CA ARG A 192 9.01 -22.56 -2.49
C ARG A 192 9.37 -23.59 -3.56
N GLN A 193 10.34 -24.47 -3.30
CA GLN A 193 10.66 -25.55 -4.23
C GLN A 193 9.52 -26.55 -4.37
N ARG A 194 8.82 -26.90 -3.29
CA ARG A 194 7.65 -27.79 -3.34
C ARG A 194 6.52 -27.16 -4.17
N ILE A 195 6.23 -25.87 -3.95
CA ILE A 195 5.26 -25.10 -4.75
C ILE A 195 5.67 -25.06 -6.22
N PHE A 196 6.95 -24.79 -6.51
CA PHE A 196 7.46 -24.82 -7.89
C PHE A 196 7.17 -26.15 -8.58
N HIS A 197 7.51 -27.28 -7.95
CA HIS A 197 7.29 -28.60 -8.54
C HIS A 197 5.79 -28.93 -8.69
N LEU A 198 4.95 -28.47 -7.77
CA LEU A 198 3.49 -28.65 -7.83
C LEU A 198 2.87 -27.90 -9.03
N LEU A 199 3.33 -26.68 -9.28
CA LEU A 199 2.77 -25.78 -10.30
C LEU A 199 3.43 -25.94 -11.67
N LYS A 200 4.67 -26.43 -11.74
CA LYS A 200 5.43 -26.60 -12.98
C LYS A 200 4.61 -27.33 -14.05
N GLY A 201 4.59 -26.75 -15.25
CA GLY A 201 3.81 -27.28 -16.39
C GLY A 201 2.34 -26.85 -16.40
N THR A 202 1.89 -26.09 -15.40
CA THR A 202 0.60 -25.39 -15.45
C THR A 202 0.73 -24.16 -16.38
N SER A 203 -0.28 -23.94 -17.22
CA SER A 203 -0.30 -22.86 -18.19
C SER A 203 -0.44 -21.49 -17.53
N LEU A 204 0.31 -20.51 -18.02
CA LEU A 204 0.14 -19.08 -17.72
C LEU A 204 -0.33 -18.36 -18.98
N ASN A 205 -1.61 -17.98 -18.97
CA ASN A 205 -2.24 -17.16 -19.99
C ASN A 205 -2.13 -15.69 -19.56
N VAL A 206 -1.84 -14.79 -20.49
CA VAL A 206 -1.77 -13.36 -20.19
C VAL A 206 -2.72 -12.60 -21.09
N VAL A 207 -3.61 -11.81 -20.49
CA VAL A 207 -4.46 -10.84 -21.19
C VAL A 207 -3.75 -9.50 -21.11
N VAL A 208 -3.21 -9.08 -22.25
CA VAL A 208 -2.52 -7.80 -22.38
C VAL A 208 -3.56 -6.71 -22.66
N LEU A 209 -3.58 -5.70 -21.79
CA LEU A 209 -4.43 -4.52 -21.89
C LEU A 209 -3.56 -3.34 -22.33
N ASN A 210 -3.37 -3.19 -23.64
CA ASN A 210 -2.47 -2.20 -24.22
C ASN A 210 -2.95 -0.77 -24.01
N ASN A 211 -4.26 -0.58 -23.90
CA ASN A 211 -4.86 0.69 -23.50
C ASN A 211 -5.30 0.62 -22.03
N SER A 212 -4.32 0.60 -21.14
CA SER A 212 -4.56 0.64 -19.69
C SER A 212 -3.57 1.54 -18.97
N LYS A 213 -3.97 1.94 -17.76
CA LYS A 213 -3.18 2.71 -16.82
C LYS A 213 -3.11 1.96 -15.51
N PHE A 214 -1.91 1.95 -14.96
CA PHE A 214 -1.59 1.32 -13.69
C PHE A 214 -1.17 2.39 -12.69
N TYR A 215 -1.96 2.56 -11.64
CA TYR A 215 -1.68 3.49 -10.55
C TYR A 215 -1.35 2.71 -9.29
N HIS A 216 -0.12 2.88 -8.79
CA HIS A 216 0.30 2.31 -7.52
C HIS A 216 0.11 3.34 -6.40
N ILE A 217 -0.50 2.90 -5.30
CA ILE A 217 -0.78 3.69 -4.09
C ILE A 217 -0.28 2.97 -2.83
N GLY A 218 0.75 2.13 -2.97
CA GLY A 218 1.29 1.30 -1.88
C GLY A 218 2.18 2.05 -0.89
N THR A 219 2.73 3.21 -1.27
CA THR A 219 3.46 4.09 -0.35
C THR A 219 2.62 5.28 0.09
N THR A 220 2.92 5.81 1.28
CA THR A 220 2.29 7.03 1.78
C THR A 220 2.52 8.22 0.83
N GLU A 221 3.69 8.32 0.20
CA GLU A 221 4.00 9.39 -0.76
C GLU A 221 3.13 9.29 -2.03
N GLU A 222 2.97 8.09 -2.59
CA GLU A 222 2.07 7.87 -3.74
C GLU A 222 0.62 8.15 -3.36
N TYR A 223 0.20 7.70 -2.17
CA TYR A 223 -1.15 7.97 -1.66
C TYR A 223 -1.41 9.47 -1.50
N LEU A 224 -0.47 10.22 -0.89
CA LEU A 224 -0.55 11.68 -0.80
C LEU A 224 -0.61 12.32 -2.19
N PHE A 225 0.30 11.95 -3.09
CA PHE A 225 0.35 12.49 -4.45
C PHE A 225 -0.98 12.30 -5.18
N HIS A 226 -1.49 11.07 -5.24
CA HIS A 226 -2.66 10.74 -6.03
C HIS A 226 -3.95 11.42 -5.53
N PHE A 227 -4.12 11.58 -4.23
CA PHE A 227 -5.34 12.16 -3.65
C PHE A 227 -5.29 13.68 -3.48
N THR A 228 -4.11 14.29 -3.43
CA THR A 228 -3.95 15.72 -3.13
C THR A 228 -3.46 16.56 -4.31
N SER A 229 -2.75 15.97 -5.26
CA SER A 229 -2.33 16.66 -6.49
C SER A 229 -3.45 16.63 -7.54
N GLU A 230 -3.32 17.46 -8.58
CA GLU A 230 -4.09 17.32 -9.82
C GLU A 230 -3.57 16.12 -10.60
N SER A 231 -3.78 14.92 -10.04
CA SER A 231 -3.34 13.66 -10.62
C SER A 231 -4.40 13.09 -11.58
N SER A 232 -3.97 12.31 -12.56
CA SER A 232 -4.87 11.81 -13.60
C SER A 232 -5.81 10.77 -13.02
N LEU A 233 -5.35 10.04 -12.00
CA LEU A 233 -6.19 9.14 -11.23
C LEU A 233 -7.39 9.88 -10.64
N LYS A 234 -7.16 11.06 -10.06
CA LYS A 234 -8.22 11.88 -9.46
C LYS A 234 -9.24 12.34 -10.49
N SER A 235 -8.79 12.79 -11.66
CA SER A 235 -9.68 13.27 -12.72
C SER A 235 -10.43 12.12 -13.42
N GLU A 236 -9.78 10.98 -13.64
CA GLU A 236 -10.36 9.81 -14.30
C GLU A 236 -11.41 9.10 -13.46
N LEU A 237 -11.19 8.99 -12.15
CA LEU A 237 -12.14 8.39 -11.21
C LEU A 237 -13.13 9.41 -10.62
N GLY A 238 -12.98 10.69 -10.94
CA GLY A 238 -13.82 11.75 -10.38
C GLY A 238 -13.70 11.88 -8.86
N PHE A 239 -12.52 11.63 -8.30
CA PHE A 239 -12.29 11.75 -6.87
C PHE A 239 -12.45 13.19 -6.39
N GLN A 240 -13.20 13.33 -5.31
CA GLN A 240 -13.41 14.62 -4.66
C GLN A 240 -12.33 14.85 -3.60
N SER A 241 -11.84 16.09 -3.50
CA SER A 241 -10.96 16.50 -2.39
C SER A 241 -11.67 16.42 -1.03
N ILE A 242 -13.00 16.47 -1.00
CA ILE A 242 -13.77 16.38 0.24
C ILE A 242 -14.84 15.32 0.05
N ALA A 243 -14.66 14.17 0.69
CA ALA A 243 -15.61 13.09 0.70
C ALA A 243 -16.29 13.03 2.08
N PHE A 244 -17.61 13.21 2.10
CA PHE A 244 -18.45 12.96 3.26
C PHE A 244 -17.91 13.56 4.59
N SER A 245 -17.59 14.85 4.63
CA SER A 245 -16.93 15.49 5.79
C SER A 245 -17.64 16.76 6.26
N ILE A 246 -17.41 17.16 7.51
CA ILE A 246 -17.79 18.48 8.07
C ILE A 246 -16.53 19.35 8.12
N LEU A 247 -16.64 20.57 7.58
CA LEU A 247 -15.53 21.52 7.55
C LEU A 247 -16.06 22.95 7.43
N PRO A 248 -15.25 23.95 7.83
CA PRO A 248 -15.59 25.36 7.65
C PRO A 248 -15.95 25.73 6.21
N ASP A 249 -16.88 26.66 6.07
CA ASP A 249 -17.12 27.41 4.83
C ASP A 249 -15.87 28.23 4.47
N ILE A 250 -15.03 27.65 3.63
CA ILE A 250 -13.81 28.26 3.10
C ILE A 250 -13.95 28.26 1.57
N PRO A 251 -13.47 29.29 0.84
CA PRO A 251 -13.51 29.28 -0.62
C PRO A 251 -12.80 28.07 -1.24
N GLU A 252 -13.43 27.41 -2.23
CA GLU A 252 -12.92 26.20 -2.91
C GLU A 252 -11.49 26.34 -3.45
N CYS A 253 -11.08 27.53 -3.89
CA CYS A 253 -9.73 27.77 -4.41
C CYS A 253 -8.60 27.49 -3.41
N SER A 254 -8.87 27.58 -2.10
CA SER A 254 -7.89 27.28 -1.05
C SER A 254 -7.77 25.77 -0.73
N ARG A 255 -8.67 24.95 -1.30
CA ARG A 255 -8.86 23.54 -0.93
C ARG A 255 -8.32 22.54 -1.94
N LYS A 256 -7.88 22.99 -3.12
CA LYS A 256 -7.55 22.11 -4.26
C LYS A 256 -6.42 21.12 -3.98
N ALA A 257 -5.57 21.42 -3.00
CA ALA A 257 -4.37 20.64 -2.72
C ALA A 257 -4.45 19.77 -1.46
N SER A 258 -5.63 19.53 -0.86
CA SER A 258 -5.77 18.62 0.29
C SER A 258 -6.92 17.65 0.09
N CYS A 259 -6.90 16.52 0.80
CA CYS A 259 -7.98 15.52 0.77
C CYS A 259 -8.54 15.27 2.18
N ILE A 260 -9.87 15.28 2.31
CA ILE A 260 -10.56 15.07 3.58
C ILE A 260 -11.65 14.03 3.37
N ILE A 261 -11.57 12.92 4.10
CA ILE A 261 -12.46 11.76 3.93
C ILE A 261 -13.10 11.45 5.29
N GLN A 262 -14.44 11.45 5.35
CA GLN A 262 -15.21 11.10 6.56
C GLN A 262 -14.61 11.69 7.84
N SER A 263 -14.41 13.00 7.86
CA SER A 263 -13.72 13.70 8.97
C SER A 263 -14.47 14.97 9.38
N ILE A 264 -14.18 15.43 10.60
CA ILE A 264 -14.80 16.60 11.20
C ILE A 264 -13.71 17.60 11.58
N LEU A 265 -13.69 18.74 10.92
CA LEU A 265 -12.70 19.79 11.15
C LEU A 265 -13.38 21.03 11.75
N ASP A 266 -12.84 21.53 12.85
CA ASP A 266 -13.24 22.78 13.49
C ASP A 266 -12.90 23.98 12.60
N LEU A 267 -13.69 25.06 12.73
CA LEU A 267 -13.52 26.30 11.95
C LEU A 267 -12.15 26.95 12.12
N ARG A 268 -11.49 26.73 13.27
CA ARG A 268 -10.16 27.28 13.59
C ARG A 268 -9.03 26.29 13.32
N SER A 269 -9.33 25.13 12.75
CA SER A 269 -8.30 24.23 12.25
C SER A 269 -7.81 24.69 10.88
N SER A 270 -6.55 24.43 10.56
CA SER A 270 -6.00 24.68 9.23
C SER A 270 -5.14 23.52 8.76
N MET A 271 -5.08 23.38 7.44
CA MET A 271 -4.36 22.30 6.80
C MET A 271 -3.61 22.85 5.60
N ALA A 272 -2.33 22.53 5.53
CA ALA A 272 -1.49 22.89 4.41
C ALA A 272 -1.70 21.94 3.20
N PRO A 273 -1.24 22.35 2.00
CA PRO A 273 -1.28 21.53 0.79
C PRO A 273 -0.57 20.17 0.93
N GLY A 274 -0.95 19.22 0.09
CA GLY A 274 -0.39 17.87 0.03
C GLY A 274 -0.89 16.92 1.12
N SER A 275 -1.76 17.38 2.02
CA SER A 275 -2.15 16.62 3.21
C SER A 275 -3.50 15.92 3.08
N ILE A 276 -3.60 14.76 3.75
CA ILE A 276 -4.81 13.93 3.82
C ILE A 276 -5.24 13.78 5.28
N VAL A 277 -6.54 13.97 5.53
CA VAL A 277 -7.19 13.70 6.81
C VAL A 277 -8.35 12.75 6.57
N GLU A 278 -8.27 11.55 7.14
CA GLU A 278 -9.34 10.55 7.03
C GLU A 278 -9.79 10.02 8.40
N TYR A 279 -11.10 9.75 8.53
CA TYR A 279 -11.69 9.17 9.73
C TYR A 279 -11.29 9.88 11.03
N SER A 280 -11.15 11.21 10.99
CA SER A 280 -10.50 11.96 12.06
C SER A 280 -11.30 13.17 12.50
N ARG A 281 -11.01 13.65 13.71
CA ARG A 281 -11.58 14.88 14.26
C ARG A 281 -10.47 15.86 14.62
N LEU A 282 -10.47 17.02 13.99
CA LEU A 282 -9.53 18.10 14.28
C LEU A 282 -10.28 19.23 14.98
N GLY A 283 -9.96 19.46 16.24
CA GLY A 283 -10.53 20.54 17.03
C GLY A 283 -9.90 21.91 16.75
N PRO A 284 -10.27 22.93 17.54
CA PRO A 284 -9.82 24.29 17.31
C PRO A 284 -8.31 24.48 17.48
N ASP A 285 -7.75 25.39 16.69
CA ASP A 285 -6.33 25.76 16.74
C ASP A 285 -5.38 24.56 16.47
N VAL A 286 -5.82 23.62 15.63
CA VAL A 286 -5.00 22.52 15.11
C VAL A 286 -4.44 22.91 13.74
N PHE A 287 -3.12 22.82 13.59
CA PHE A 287 -2.40 23.19 12.37
C PHE A 287 -1.73 21.97 11.77
N VAL A 288 -2.18 21.54 10.59
CA VAL A 288 -1.59 20.42 9.85
C VAL A 288 -0.60 20.94 8.83
N GLY A 289 0.66 20.51 8.94
CA GLY A 289 1.73 20.82 7.98
C GLY A 289 1.49 20.22 6.60
N GLU A 290 2.38 20.54 5.66
CA GLU A 290 2.27 20.02 4.29
C GLU A 290 2.59 18.52 4.23
N ASN A 291 2.05 17.83 3.21
CA ASN A 291 2.34 16.43 2.93
C ASN A 291 2.18 15.50 4.14
N CYS A 292 1.15 15.73 4.96
CA CYS A 292 0.84 14.91 6.14
C CYS A 292 -0.26 13.91 5.84
N PHE A 293 -0.17 12.72 6.44
CA PHE A 293 -1.26 11.76 6.48
C PHE A 293 -1.79 11.63 7.90
N ILE A 294 -3.07 11.87 8.11
CA ILE A 294 -3.73 11.73 9.42
C ILE A 294 -4.91 10.78 9.28
N SER A 295 -4.90 9.66 9.99
CA SER A 295 -5.99 8.69 10.00
C SER A 295 -6.42 8.31 11.40
N ASN A 296 -7.73 8.06 11.55
CA ASN A 296 -8.34 7.51 12.75
C ASN A 296 -7.98 8.27 14.05
N SER A 297 -7.81 9.59 13.97
CA SER A 297 -7.22 10.39 15.05
C SER A 297 -8.18 11.44 15.59
N TYR A 298 -8.08 11.75 16.89
CA TYR A 298 -8.83 12.84 17.52
C TYR A 298 -7.87 13.85 18.16
N ILE A 299 -7.72 15.01 17.52
CA ILE A 299 -6.88 16.10 18.02
C ILE A 299 -7.77 17.16 18.65
N ILE A 300 -7.83 17.20 19.99
CA ILE A 300 -8.82 18.02 20.72
C ILE A 300 -8.64 19.52 20.47
N THR A 301 -7.42 20.06 20.60
CA THR A 301 -7.13 21.48 20.36
C THR A 301 -5.61 21.74 20.45
N LYS A 302 -5.15 22.88 19.91
CA LYS A 302 -3.80 23.43 20.11
C LYS A 302 -2.68 22.41 19.86
N ALA A 303 -2.64 21.90 18.64
CA ALA A 303 -1.58 20.99 18.20
C ALA A 303 -1.05 21.41 16.84
N VAL A 304 0.24 21.21 16.63
CA VAL A 304 0.89 21.35 15.33
C VAL A 304 1.31 19.96 14.89
N VAL A 305 0.80 19.52 13.73
CA VAL A 305 1.30 18.31 13.07
C VAL A 305 2.43 18.75 12.13
N PRO A 306 3.69 18.35 12.39
CA PRO A 306 4.81 18.76 11.55
C PRO A 306 4.62 18.29 10.10
N ALA A 307 5.13 19.05 9.13
CA ALA A 307 5.15 18.64 7.73
C ALA A 307 5.79 17.26 7.54
N TYR A 308 5.34 16.52 6.53
CA TYR A 308 5.82 15.16 6.21
C TYR A 308 5.62 14.15 7.35
N SER A 309 4.58 14.32 8.18
CA SER A 309 4.23 13.37 9.24
C SER A 309 3.15 12.39 8.79
N PHE A 310 3.37 11.12 9.12
CA PHE A 310 2.33 10.10 9.16
C PHE A 310 1.81 9.99 10.58
N VAL A 311 0.50 10.10 10.78
CA VAL A 311 -0.18 10.00 12.07
C VAL A 311 -1.39 9.06 11.94
N CYS A 312 -1.31 7.87 12.51
CA CYS A 312 -2.42 6.93 12.52
C CYS A 312 -2.60 6.33 13.91
N SER A 313 -3.80 6.48 14.47
CA SER A 313 -4.10 6.00 15.82
C SER A 313 -4.86 4.69 15.80
N LEU A 314 -4.46 3.78 16.68
CA LEU A 314 -5.05 2.45 16.82
C LEU A 314 -5.69 2.32 18.19
N SER A 315 -6.90 1.76 18.20
CA SER A 315 -7.49 1.16 19.39
C SER A 315 -6.84 -0.20 19.60
N LEU A 316 -6.49 -0.53 20.84
CA LEU A 316 -5.76 -1.73 21.22
C LEU A 316 -6.53 -2.48 22.32
N LYS A 317 -6.63 -3.80 22.19
CA LYS A 317 -7.18 -4.69 23.22
C LYS A 317 -6.06 -5.45 23.91
N VAL A 318 -5.60 -4.91 25.03
CA VAL A 318 -4.47 -5.47 25.79
C VAL A 318 -5.00 -6.09 27.07
N ASN A 319 -4.85 -7.41 27.23
CA ASN A 319 -5.36 -8.15 28.40
C ASN A 319 -6.86 -7.90 28.67
N GLY A 320 -7.66 -7.75 27.62
CA GLY A 320 -9.10 -7.46 27.72
C GLY A 320 -9.45 -5.99 28.01
N HIS A 321 -8.46 -5.11 28.19
CA HIS A 321 -8.66 -3.68 28.39
C HIS A 321 -8.40 -2.89 27.11
N LEU A 322 -9.26 -1.90 26.87
CA LEU A 322 -9.10 -0.95 25.78
C LEU A 322 -8.00 0.07 26.12
N ALA A 323 -7.10 0.29 25.18
CA ALA A 323 -6.05 1.29 25.23
C ALA A 323 -5.84 1.87 23.83
N TYR A 324 -5.06 2.94 23.72
CA TYR A 324 -4.81 3.62 22.45
C TYR A 324 -3.33 3.87 22.26
N SER A 325 -2.85 3.76 21.03
CA SER A 325 -1.48 4.17 20.66
C SER A 325 -1.48 4.76 19.26
N THR A 326 -0.65 5.77 19.03
CA THR A 326 -0.59 6.53 17.78
C THR A 326 0.76 6.36 17.13
N MET A 327 0.76 5.76 15.94
CA MET A 327 1.92 5.73 15.06
C MET A 327 2.14 7.12 14.51
N ALA A 328 3.20 7.79 14.98
CA ALA A 328 3.63 9.09 14.48
C ALA A 328 5.09 9.00 14.05
N PHE A 329 5.37 9.15 12.75
CA PHE A 329 6.71 9.05 12.16
C PHE A 329 6.77 9.83 10.83
N GLY A 330 7.94 9.90 10.19
CA GLY A 330 8.12 10.62 8.93
C GLY A 330 7.58 9.84 7.74
N VAL A 331 6.90 10.51 6.80
CA VAL A 331 6.36 9.88 5.57
C VAL A 331 7.42 9.08 4.80
N GLN A 332 8.68 9.51 4.88
CA GLN A 332 9.83 8.91 4.19
C GLN A 332 10.62 7.90 5.06
N ASP A 333 10.20 7.64 6.30
CA ASP A 333 10.91 6.71 7.18
C ASP A 333 10.77 5.27 6.65
N ASN A 334 11.90 4.60 6.42
CA ASN A 334 11.90 3.19 6.07
C ASN A 334 11.78 2.33 7.32
N LEU A 335 10.54 2.04 7.71
CA LEU A 335 10.24 1.32 8.96
C LEU A 335 10.81 -0.10 9.02
N LYS A 336 10.98 -0.74 7.87
CA LYS A 336 11.45 -2.14 7.74
C LYS A 336 12.95 -2.25 7.49
N ASN A 337 13.64 -1.14 7.22
CA ASN A 337 15.11 -1.15 7.19
C ASN A 337 15.61 -1.67 8.53
N ASN A 338 16.50 -2.67 8.48
CA ASN A 338 16.89 -3.41 9.66
C ASN A 338 18.40 -3.52 9.79
N VAL A 339 18.84 -3.65 11.03
CA VAL A 339 20.22 -3.92 11.41
C VAL A 339 20.30 -5.20 12.24
N LYS A 340 21.45 -5.87 12.18
CA LYS A 340 21.65 -7.17 12.85
C LYS A 340 22.08 -7.05 14.30
N THR A 341 22.66 -5.91 14.69
CA THR A 341 23.24 -5.72 16.01
C THR A 341 22.81 -4.40 16.64
N LEU A 342 22.79 -4.34 17.98
CA LEU A 342 22.46 -3.14 18.73
C LEU A 342 23.45 -1.99 18.49
N LEU A 343 24.70 -2.29 18.12
CA LEU A 343 25.74 -1.28 17.83
C LEU A 343 25.44 -0.51 16.54
N ASP A 344 24.67 -1.12 15.65
CA ASP A 344 24.33 -0.58 14.33
C ASP A 344 23.01 0.20 14.33
N VAL A 345 22.31 0.28 15.46
CA VAL A 345 21.02 1.00 15.61
C VAL A 345 21.11 2.47 15.17
N LYS A 346 22.30 3.08 15.28
CA LYS A 346 22.60 4.44 14.77
C LYS A 346 22.42 4.63 13.26
N LEU A 347 22.43 3.53 12.48
CA LEU A 347 22.24 3.54 11.03
C LEU A 347 20.77 3.63 10.63
N LEU A 348 19.85 3.33 11.57
CA LEU A 348 18.43 3.58 11.38
C LEU A 348 18.16 5.09 11.49
N GLN A 349 17.17 5.55 10.76
CA GLN A 349 16.74 6.95 10.76
C GLN A 349 15.27 7.03 11.10
N PHE A 350 14.91 8.01 11.92
CA PHE A 350 13.55 8.34 12.29
C PHE A 350 13.37 9.85 12.13
N PHE A 351 12.42 10.25 11.29
CA PHE A 351 12.17 11.65 10.95
C PHE A 351 13.42 12.39 10.44
N GLY A 352 14.25 11.70 9.63
CA GLY A 352 15.50 12.23 9.07
C GLY A 352 16.66 12.37 10.08
N VAL A 353 16.48 11.94 11.34
CA VAL A 353 17.50 11.98 12.39
C VAL A 353 17.97 10.55 12.70
N SER A 354 19.24 10.38 13.10
CA SER A 354 19.73 9.07 13.57
C SER A 354 18.87 8.58 14.73
N PHE A 355 18.41 7.33 14.64
CA PHE A 355 17.53 6.74 15.64
C PHE A 355 18.17 6.72 17.04
N LEU A 356 19.50 6.58 17.13
CA LEU A 356 20.24 6.71 18.39
C LEU A 356 19.98 8.07 19.07
N SER A 357 20.07 9.17 18.31
CA SER A 357 19.80 10.51 18.84
C SER A 357 18.34 10.67 19.28
N CYS A 358 17.39 10.05 18.57
CA CYS A 358 15.99 10.04 18.98
C CYS A 358 15.80 9.33 20.32
N LEU A 359 16.46 8.18 20.53
CA LEU A 359 16.40 7.46 21.81
C LEU A 359 16.96 8.29 22.96
N ASP A 360 18.06 9.03 22.75
CA ASP A 360 18.61 9.94 23.75
C ASP A 360 17.62 11.06 24.11
N ILE A 361 17.00 11.69 23.10
CA ILE A 361 15.93 12.70 23.29
C ILE A 361 14.76 12.12 24.10
N TRP A 362 14.42 10.85 23.84
CA TRP A 362 13.34 10.15 24.52
C TRP A 362 13.71 9.50 25.86
N ASN A 363 14.97 9.63 26.28
CA ASN A 363 15.53 9.01 27.47
C ASN A 363 15.35 7.48 27.47
N LEU A 364 15.46 6.84 26.31
CA LEU A 364 15.36 5.39 26.14
C LEU A 364 16.74 4.76 25.99
N LYS A 365 16.95 3.61 26.63
CA LYS A 365 18.21 2.87 26.54
C LYS A 365 18.16 1.84 25.42
N ILE A 366 19.25 1.71 24.68
CA ILE A 366 19.43 0.62 23.72
C ILE A 366 19.64 -0.67 24.49
N THR A 367 18.60 -1.48 24.55
CA THR A 367 18.57 -2.80 25.18
C THR A 367 17.85 -3.76 24.25
N GLU A 368 17.97 -5.07 24.51
CA GLU A 368 17.18 -6.06 23.75
C GLU A 368 15.67 -5.86 23.93
N GLU A 369 15.24 -5.32 25.07
CA GLU A 369 13.82 -5.05 25.37
C GLU A 369 13.25 -3.87 24.57
N LEU A 370 14.11 -3.03 23.96
CA LEU A 370 13.67 -1.97 23.06
C LEU A 370 12.97 -2.53 21.82
N PHE A 371 13.31 -3.75 21.40
CA PHE A 371 12.75 -4.35 20.19
C PHE A 371 11.80 -5.52 20.53
N SER A 372 10.68 -5.61 19.82
CA SER A 372 9.78 -6.76 19.83
C SER A 372 10.29 -7.86 18.91
N GLY A 373 9.76 -9.07 19.08
CA GLY A 373 9.97 -10.16 18.14
C GLY A 373 11.42 -10.67 18.07
N ASN A 374 11.92 -10.86 16.84
CA ASN A 374 13.21 -11.48 16.57
C ASN A 374 14.38 -10.51 16.81
N LYS A 375 15.34 -10.93 17.65
CA LYS A 375 16.53 -10.16 18.03
C LYS A 375 17.58 -10.02 16.93
N THR A 376 17.43 -10.69 15.79
CA THR A 376 18.35 -10.59 14.64
C THR A 376 17.95 -9.56 13.60
N HIS A 377 16.73 -9.00 13.71
CA HIS A 377 16.20 -7.99 12.78
C HIS A 377 15.66 -6.80 13.58
N LEU A 378 16.55 -5.85 13.88
CA LEU A 378 16.21 -4.65 14.63
C LEU A 378 15.81 -3.54 13.67
N SER A 379 14.57 -3.07 13.74
CA SER A 379 14.02 -2.03 12.85
C SER A 379 13.08 -1.11 13.61
N LEU A 380 12.63 -0.01 12.98
CA LEU A 380 11.61 0.85 13.57
C LEU A 380 10.26 0.14 13.70
N TRP A 381 9.98 -0.85 12.83
CA TRP A 381 8.79 -1.69 12.91
C TRP A 381 8.70 -2.46 14.22
N THR A 382 9.84 -2.94 14.73
CA THR A 382 9.92 -3.70 15.98
C THR A 382 10.32 -2.84 17.18
N ALA A 383 10.68 -1.57 17.01
CA ALA A 383 11.08 -0.70 18.11
C ALA A 383 9.89 -0.25 18.97
N ARG A 384 9.97 -0.48 20.28
CA ARG A 384 8.99 -0.08 21.30
C ARG A 384 9.16 1.39 21.66
N ILE A 385 8.65 2.27 20.82
CA ILE A 385 8.73 3.73 20.98
C ILE A 385 7.36 4.40 21.05
N PHE A 386 6.27 3.69 20.74
CA PHE A 386 4.93 4.28 20.65
C PHE A 386 4.21 4.18 22.00
N PRO A 387 3.85 5.31 22.63
CA PRO A 387 3.23 5.32 23.96
C PRO A 387 1.79 4.79 23.94
N VAL A 388 1.46 3.97 24.94
CA VAL A 388 0.11 3.47 25.18
C VAL A 388 -0.61 4.38 26.18
N CYS A 389 -1.74 4.94 25.77
CA CYS A 389 -2.54 5.92 26.51
C CYS A 389 -3.95 5.39 26.80
N CYS A 390 -4.67 6.08 27.70
CA CYS A 390 -6.01 5.67 28.11
C CYS A 390 -7.13 6.20 27.20
N CYS A 391 -6.86 7.21 26.38
CA CYS A 391 -7.79 7.71 25.38
C CYS A 391 -7.11 8.10 24.06
N LEU A 392 -7.89 8.09 22.98
CA LEU A 392 -7.43 8.38 21.61
C LEU A 392 -6.72 9.73 21.49
N SER A 393 -7.27 10.77 22.12
CA SER A 393 -6.70 12.11 22.04
C SER A 393 -5.38 12.27 22.79
N GLU A 394 -5.25 11.62 23.95
CA GLU A 394 -4.00 11.62 24.71
C GLU A 394 -2.89 10.93 23.93
N SER A 395 -3.22 9.81 23.27
CA SER A 395 -2.33 9.08 22.39
C SER A 395 -1.76 9.97 21.29
N VAL A 396 -2.62 10.68 20.55
CA VAL A 396 -2.18 11.56 19.46
C VAL A 396 -1.31 12.70 19.99
N ILE A 397 -1.73 13.39 21.05
CA ILE A 397 -0.97 14.52 21.61
C ILE A 397 0.40 14.07 22.14
N THR A 398 0.48 12.90 22.75
CA THR A 398 1.74 12.36 23.27
C THR A 398 2.68 12.01 22.12
N SER A 399 2.19 11.35 21.07
CA SER A 399 3.00 11.04 19.89
C SER A 399 3.42 12.30 19.11
N LEU A 400 2.60 13.36 19.07
CA LEU A 400 3.00 14.64 18.48
C LEU A 400 4.07 15.36 19.30
N LYS A 401 4.01 15.30 20.64
CA LYS A 401 5.09 15.81 21.51
C LYS A 401 6.40 15.04 21.29
N MET A 402 6.31 13.74 21.08
CA MET A 402 7.46 12.89 20.74
C MET A 402 8.13 13.32 19.43
N LEU A 403 7.34 13.65 18.39
CA LEU A 403 7.86 14.20 17.12
C LEU A 403 8.42 15.62 17.28
N ASP A 404 7.71 16.49 17.99
CA ASP A 404 8.14 17.87 18.24
C ASP A 404 9.46 17.92 19.01
N ALA A 405 9.66 17.01 19.96
CA ALA A 405 10.92 16.85 20.70
C ALA A 405 12.12 16.56 19.79
N ILE A 406 11.94 15.73 18.76
CA ILE A 406 12.99 15.49 17.75
C ILE A 406 13.29 16.76 16.98
N LYS A 407 12.25 17.41 16.46
CA LYS A 407 12.39 18.61 15.61
C LYS A 407 13.06 19.77 16.35
N ASN A 408 12.73 19.95 17.63
CA ASN A 408 13.25 21.02 18.46
C ASN A 408 14.50 20.62 19.27
N ASN A 409 14.96 19.37 19.13
CA ASN A 409 16.04 18.80 19.93
C ASN A 409 15.85 19.04 21.44
N SER A 410 14.63 18.81 21.93
CA SER A 410 14.24 19.06 23.32
C SER A 410 13.95 17.74 24.04
N PRO A 411 14.32 17.58 25.32
CA PRO A 411 14.16 16.32 26.02
C PRO A 411 12.68 15.98 26.24
N PHE A 412 12.29 14.75 25.96
CA PHE A 412 10.92 14.25 26.18
C PHE A 412 10.94 12.79 26.63
N SER A 413 10.90 12.53 27.94
CA SER A 413 11.07 11.15 28.44
C SER A 413 9.86 10.27 28.15
N LEU A 414 10.10 9.12 27.52
CA LEU A 414 9.11 8.07 27.28
C LEU A 414 9.02 7.00 28.38
N ASN A 415 9.92 7.03 29.38
CA ASN A 415 10.02 6.00 30.43
C ASN A 415 8.78 5.89 31.35
N SER A 416 7.93 6.91 31.40
CA SER A 416 6.68 6.88 32.16
C SER A 416 5.55 6.15 31.44
N TYR A 417 5.73 5.81 30.17
CA TYR A 417 4.71 5.17 29.34
C TYR A 417 5.02 3.69 29.17
N LYS A 418 3.96 2.88 29.08
CA LYS A 418 4.08 1.58 28.43
C LYS A 418 4.27 1.84 26.94
N LEU A 419 5.30 1.24 26.34
CA LEU A 419 5.63 1.43 24.93
C LEU A 419 5.35 0.15 24.15
N PHE A 420 4.86 0.31 22.93
CA PHE A 420 4.71 -0.76 21.96
C PHE A 420 5.45 -0.44 20.67
N SER A 421 5.79 -1.51 19.95
CA SER A 421 6.21 -1.42 18.55
C SER A 421 5.02 -1.42 17.60
N ILE A 422 5.24 -1.09 16.32
CA ILE A 422 4.19 -1.19 15.30
C ILE A 422 3.71 -2.63 15.18
N GLU A 423 4.63 -3.60 15.22
CA GLU A 423 4.30 -5.03 15.22
C GLU A 423 3.33 -5.40 16.36
N GLU A 424 3.63 -4.97 17.59
CA GLU A 424 2.78 -5.23 18.75
C GLU A 424 1.44 -4.51 18.66
N MET A 425 1.44 -3.25 18.23
CA MET A 425 0.21 -2.47 18.05
C MET A 425 -0.75 -3.13 17.05
N LEU A 426 -0.23 -3.66 15.94
CA LEU A 426 -1.03 -4.37 14.96
C LEU A 426 -1.54 -5.72 15.49
N ALA A 427 -0.76 -6.43 16.31
CA ALA A 427 -1.18 -7.67 16.95
C ALA A 427 -2.30 -7.46 17.98
N TYR A 428 -2.30 -6.32 18.70
CA TYR A 428 -3.33 -5.98 19.68
C TYR A 428 -4.49 -5.14 19.12
N LYS A 429 -4.50 -4.83 17.83
CA LYS A 429 -5.47 -3.91 17.22
C LYS A 429 -6.92 -4.37 17.47
N ASP A 430 -7.72 -3.50 18.06
CA ASP A 430 -9.16 -3.69 18.22
C ASP A 430 -9.89 -3.08 17.03
N VAL A 431 -10.22 -3.92 16.05
CA VAL A 431 -10.89 -3.49 14.81
C VAL A 431 -12.34 -3.07 15.08
N GLU A 432 -13.01 -3.69 16.07
CA GLU A 432 -14.41 -3.38 16.40
C GLU A 432 -14.53 -1.96 16.96
N ASP A 433 -13.66 -1.59 17.91
CA ASP A 433 -13.65 -0.23 18.46
C ASP A 433 -13.28 0.83 17.40
N MET A 434 -12.33 0.52 16.51
CA MET A 434 -11.99 1.42 15.41
C MET A 434 -13.15 1.63 14.43
N ILE A 435 -13.92 0.59 14.11
CA ILE A 435 -15.12 0.71 13.27
C ILE A 435 -16.20 1.52 14.00
N ALA A 436 -16.44 1.25 15.28
CA ALA A 436 -17.40 2.00 16.09
C ALA A 436 -17.06 3.51 16.13
N TYR A 437 -15.78 3.86 16.26
CA TYR A 437 -15.33 5.26 16.17
C TYR A 437 -15.63 5.88 14.79
N ARG A 438 -15.37 5.14 13.69
CA ARG A 438 -15.68 5.60 12.33
C ARG A 438 -17.18 5.77 12.11
N GLU A 439 -17.99 4.86 12.64
CA GLU A 439 -19.46 4.94 12.62
C GLU A 439 -19.96 6.16 13.41
N GLN A 440 -19.36 6.47 14.56
CA GLN A 440 -19.69 7.67 15.31
C GLN A 440 -19.48 8.94 14.47
N ILE A 441 -18.32 9.05 13.79
CA ILE A 441 -18.05 10.16 12.87
C ILE A 441 -19.09 10.18 11.74
N PHE A 442 -19.39 9.02 11.15
CA PHE A 442 -20.35 8.91 10.06
C PHE A 442 -21.75 9.42 10.46
N LEU A 443 -22.24 9.00 11.63
CA LEU A 443 -23.55 9.38 12.16
C LEU A 443 -23.62 10.88 12.44
N GLU A 444 -22.57 11.46 13.01
CA GLU A 444 -22.53 12.90 13.29
C GLU A 444 -22.56 13.73 12.00
N ILE A 445 -21.77 13.34 10.99
CA ILE A 445 -21.77 13.98 9.66
C ILE A 445 -23.15 13.85 9.01
N SER A 446 -23.78 12.67 9.10
CA SER A 446 -25.12 12.42 8.57
C SER A 446 -26.19 13.32 9.21
N VAL A 447 -26.14 13.50 10.52
CA VAL A 447 -27.09 14.34 11.26
C VAL A 447 -26.90 15.81 10.87
N ASN A 448 -25.66 16.29 10.81
CA ASN A 448 -25.36 17.68 10.44
C ASN A 448 -25.81 18.01 9.01
N LYS A 449 -25.55 17.12 8.04
CA LYS A 449 -26.01 17.32 6.65
C LYS A 449 -27.52 17.32 6.49
N LYS A 450 -28.24 16.48 7.25
CA LYS A 450 -29.72 16.51 7.25
C LYS A 450 -30.28 17.82 7.81
N GLN A 451 -29.62 18.40 8.80
CA GLN A 451 -30.02 19.70 9.35
C GLN A 451 -29.79 20.82 8.34
N SER A 452 -28.65 20.83 7.63
CA SER A 452 -28.42 21.83 6.58
C SER A 452 -29.41 21.73 5.42
N ASP A 453 -29.83 20.53 5.03
CA ASP A 453 -30.80 20.34 3.94
C ASP A 453 -32.22 20.81 4.31
N LEU A 454 -32.55 20.84 5.61
CA LEU A 454 -33.83 21.33 6.13
C LEU A 454 -33.87 22.85 6.32
N GLU A 455 -32.71 23.52 6.29
CA GLU A 455 -32.56 24.97 6.49
C GLU A 455 -32.52 25.78 5.18
N ILE A 456 -32.72 25.13 4.01
CA ILE A 456 -32.82 25.80 2.70
C ILE A 456 -34.31 26.11 2.41
N PRO A 457 -34.74 27.39 2.35
CA PRO A 457 -36.13 27.78 2.04
C PRO A 457 -36.58 27.48 0.61
#